data_AF-A0A838VHE5-F1
#
_entry.id   AF-A0A838VHE5-F1
#
_cell.length_a   1.000
_cell.length_b   1.000
_cell.length_c   1.000
_cell.angle_alpha   90.00
_cell.angle_beta   90.00
_cell.angle_gamma   90.00
#
_symmetry.space_group_name_H-M   'P 1'
#
loop_
_entity.id
_entity.type
_entity.pdbx_description
1 polymer ?
#
loop_
_entity_poly.entity_id
_entity_poly.type
_entity_poly.pdbx_seq_one_letter_code
_entity_poly.pdbx_strand_id
1 'polypeptide(L)' 'METIEELKNRIQELSKQAVELRRKASVVYQINPDLAKHFRKQAREAMKLCQVFIQELKR' A
#
# COMPACT_ATOMS: atom_id res chain seq x y z
N MET A 1 13.18 -15.36 -10.50
CA MET A 1 11.77 -15.33 -10.07
C MET A 1 11.78 -15.19 -8.57
N GLU A 2 11.07 -14.20 -8.01
CA GLU A 2 10.85 -14.16 -6.57
C GLU A 2 10.13 -15.45 -6.16
N THR A 3 10.47 -15.98 -4.98
CA THR A 3 9.78 -17.16 -4.47
C THR A 3 8.35 -16.80 -4.07
N ILE A 4 7.46 -17.80 -4.06
CA ILE A 4 6.07 -17.62 -3.58
C ILE A 4 6.04 -16.99 -2.18
N GLU A 5 7.00 -17.35 -1.32
CA GLU A 5 7.10 -16.82 0.04
C GLU A 5 7.52 -15.35 0.07
N GLU A 6 8.47 -14.95 -0.79
CA GLU A 6 8.88 -13.55 -0.95
C GLU A 6 7.72 -12.67 -1.42
N LEU A 7 6.96 -13.14 -2.41
CA LEU A 7 5.78 -12.44 -2.93
C LEU A 7 4.71 -12.25 -1.85
N LYS A 8 4.42 -13.30 -1.05
CA LYS A 8 3.49 -13.22 0.08
C LYS A 8 3.97 -12.21 1.13
N ASN A 9 5.25 -12.23 1.48
CA ASN A 9 5.84 -11.29 2.43
C ASN A 9 5.72 -9.85 1.92
N ARG A 10 6.01 -9.62 0.63
CA ARG A 10 5.87 -8.30 -0.01
C ARG A 10 4.44 -7.78 0.00
N ILE A 11 3.47 -8.65 -0.33
CA ILE A 11 2.04 -8.32 -0.28
C ILE A 11 1.62 -7.93 1.13
N GLN A 12 2.08 -8.68 2.14
CA GLN A 12 1.73 -8.40 3.53
C GLN A 12 2.31 -7.05 4.00
N GLU A 13 3.57 -6.77 3.65
CA GLU A 13 4.24 -5.52 4.00
C GLU A 13 3.56 -4.32 3.31
N LEU A 14 3.32 -4.40 2.01
CA LEU A 14 2.63 -3.34 1.25
C LEU A 14 1.20 -3.12 1.75
N SER A 15 0.51 -4.18 2.17
CA SER A 15 -0.83 -4.08 2.76
C SER A 15 -0.79 -3.32 4.10
N LYS A 16 0.20 -3.60 4.96
CA LYS A 16 0.41 -2.84 6.21
C LYS A 16 0.70 -1.37 5.91
N GLN A 17 1.62 -1.10 4.99
CA GLN A 17 1.98 0.26 4.58
C GLN A 17 0.77 1.04 4.04
N ALA A 18 -0.08 0.41 3.22
CA ALA A 18 -1.28 1.05 2.69
C ALA A 18 -2.27 1.44 3.80
N VAL A 19 -2.45 0.59 4.82
CA VAL A 19 -3.31 0.89 5.97
C VAL A 19 -2.73 2.03 6.80
N GLU A 20 -1.43 2.01 7.08
CA GLU A 20 -0.76 3.08 7.83
C GLU A 20 -0.83 4.42 7.12
N LEU A 21 -0.58 4.44 5.81
CA LEU A 21 -0.70 5.65 4.99
C LEU A 21 -2.12 6.21 4.99
N ARG A 22 -3.15 5.33 4.95
CA ARG A 22 -4.55 5.77 5.09
C ARG A 22 -4.83 6.35 6.48
N ARG A 23 -4.32 5.74 7.55
CA ARG A 23 -4.45 6.26 8.93
C ARG A 23 -3.79 7.63 9.05
N LYS A 24 -2.54 7.77 8.58
CA LYS A 24 -1.80 9.04 8.54
C LYS A 24 -2.58 10.10 7.75
N ALA A 25 -3.12 9.75 6.59
CA ALA A 25 -3.94 10.67 5.82
C ALA A 25 -5.17 11.15 6.58
N SER A 26 -5.86 10.28 7.32
CA SER A 26 -7.03 10.67 8.11
C SER A 26 -6.66 11.63 9.25
N VAL A 27 -5.57 11.37 9.95
CA VAL A 27 -5.07 12.26 11.01
C VAL A 27 -4.67 13.62 10.46
N VAL A 28 -3.94 13.62 9.35
CA VAL A 28 -3.36 14.86 8.78
C VAL A 28 -4.40 15.67 8.01
N TYR A 29 -5.52 15.08 7.58
CA TYR A 29 -6.52 15.77 6.75
C TYR A 29 -7.08 17.06 7.37
N GLN A 30 -7.27 17.08 8.69
CA GLN A 30 -7.79 18.26 9.38
C GLN A 30 -6.77 19.41 9.48
N ILE A 31 -5.48 19.10 9.35
CA ILE A 31 -4.37 20.06 9.54
C ILE A 31 -3.77 20.47 8.19
N ASN A 32 -3.60 19.50 7.29
CA ASN A 32 -3.03 19.69 5.96
C ASN A 32 -3.69 18.74 4.94
N PRO A 33 -4.74 19.20 4.25
CA PRO A 33 -5.47 18.41 3.25
C PRO A 33 -4.60 17.95 2.08
N ASP A 34 -3.62 18.75 1.64
CA ASP A 34 -2.74 18.41 0.53
C ASP A 34 -1.79 17.27 0.91
N LEU A 35 -1.19 17.34 2.10
CA LEU A 35 -0.37 16.25 2.62
C LEU A 35 -1.20 14.97 2.82
N ALA A 36 -2.44 15.09 3.29
CA ALA A 36 -3.36 13.95 3.36
C ALA A 36 -3.67 13.36 1.97
N LYS A 37 -3.79 14.18 0.94
CA LYS A 37 -3.96 13.74 -0.46
C LYS A 37 -2.74 12.97 -0.96
N HIS A 38 -1.52 13.42 -0.60
CA HIS A 38 -0.28 12.70 -0.90
C HIS A 38 -0.26 11.32 -0.25
N PHE A 39 -0.55 11.22 1.05
CA PHE A 39 -0.61 9.92 1.75
C PHE A 39 -1.69 8.99 1.16
N ARG A 40 -2.86 9.52 0.79
CA ARG A 40 -3.89 8.71 0.10
C ARG A 40 -3.43 8.23 -1.28
N LYS A 41 -2.63 9.01 -2.00
CA LYS A 41 -2.06 8.61 -3.30
C LYS A 41 -1.06 7.46 -3.11
N GLN A 42 -0.13 7.60 -2.18
CA GLN A 42 0.84 6.55 -1.85
C GLN A 42 0.13 5.26 -1.39
N ALA A 43 -0.91 5.36 -0.57
CA ALA A 43 -1.68 4.20 -0.14
C ALA A 43 -2.35 3.45 -1.31
N ARG A 44 -2.84 4.17 -2.33
CA ARG A 44 -3.41 3.57 -3.54
C ARG A 44 -2.33 2.90 -4.38
N GLU A 45 -1.15 3.50 -4.49
CA GLU A 45 -0.01 2.90 -5.21
C GLU A 45 0.45 1.61 -4.54
N ALA A 46 0.60 1.60 -3.21
CA ALA A 46 0.91 0.38 -2.45
C ALA A 46 -0.14 -0.73 -2.67
N MET A 47 -1.44 -0.39 -2.67
CA MET A 47 -2.50 -1.36 -2.98
C MET A 47 -2.45 -1.89 -4.42
N LYS A 48 -2.12 -1.04 -5.40
CA LYS A 48 -1.93 -1.47 -6.78
C LYS A 48 -0.77 -2.46 -6.90
N LEU A 49 0.34 -2.20 -6.21
CA LEU A 49 1.48 -3.13 -6.17
C LEU A 49 1.10 -4.46 -5.53
N CYS A 50 0.31 -4.47 -4.43
CA CYS A 50 -0.23 -5.71 -3.88
C CYS A 50 -1.01 -6.51 -4.94
N GLN A 51 -1.86 -5.84 -5.73
CA GLN A 51 -2.64 -6.51 -6.78
C GLN A 51 -1.74 -7.12 -7.87
N VAL A 52 -0.67 -6.43 -8.27
CA VAL A 52 0.31 -6.96 -9.23
C VAL A 52 0.95 -8.24 -8.68
N PHE A 53 1.47 -8.21 -7.45
CA PHE A 53 2.09 -9.38 -6.84
C PHE A 53 1.11 -10.54 -6.61
N ILE A 54 -0.16 -10.25 -6.31
CA ILE A 54 -1.21 -11.29 -6.24
C ILE A 54 -1.45 -11.93 -7.61
N GLN A 55 -1.36 -11.17 -8.71
CA GLN A 55 -1.49 -11.74 -10.05
C GLN A 55 -0.27 -12.57 -10.43
N GLU A 56 0.93 -12.17 -10.02
CA GLU A 56 2.15 -12.97 -10.19
C GLU A 56 2.07 -14.30 -9.43
N LEU A 57 1.50 -14.31 -8.22
CA LEU A 57 1.25 -15.55 -7.47
C LEU A 57 0.27 -16.53 -8.14
N LYS A 58 -0.59 -16.04 -9.04
CA LYS A 58 -1.58 -16.86 -9.75
C LYS A 58 -1.06 -17.40 -11.08
N ARG A 59 0.12 -16.94 -11.52
CA ARG A 59 0.71 -17.25 -12.82
C ARG A 59 1.65 -18.43 -12.73
#